data_AF-A0A2E4PC93-F1
#
_entry.id   AF-A0A2E4PC93-F1
#
_cell.length_a   1.000
_cell.length_b   1.000
_cell.length_c   1.000
_cell.angle_alpha   90.00
_cell.angle_beta   90.00
_cell.angle_gamma   90.00
#
_symmetry.space_group_name_H-M   'P 1'
#
loop_
_entity.id
_entity.type
_entity.pdbx_description
1 polymer ?
#
loop_
_entity_poly.entity_id
_entity_poly.type
_entity_poly.pdbx_seq_one_letter_code
_entity_poly.pdbx_strand_id
1 'polypeptide(L)'
;MKKLYFILSLLFSFSLYSQTYEGKITLDDGNIITGMVEMNYDTGINLVNSKNEIIEEIPAENIKSAEINVDGEVQRYVYLESYFATFNFSKQTNLKIRMMQILSEGPKVTVLEYRPTVGLLTMTELTYLYLLKTGSQTPVMYSSIQRGSIIKPNYKRYEFKEFAMEFFADCPALIEKIASEEYDARESIEIAEMYNNCN
;
A
#
# COMPACT_ATOMS: atom_id res chain seq x y z
N MET A 1 -0.51 -15.15 -47.44
CA MET A 1 -1.14 -15.26 -46.10
C MET A 1 -0.14 -15.37 -44.93
N LYS A 2 1.11 -15.85 -45.09
CA LYS A 2 2.10 -15.90 -43.99
C LYS A 2 2.70 -14.53 -43.58
N LYS A 3 2.68 -13.52 -44.45
CA LYS A 3 3.21 -12.17 -44.15
C LYS A 3 2.26 -11.26 -43.36
N LEU A 4 0.97 -11.63 -43.24
CA LEU A 4 -0.03 -10.82 -42.52
C LEU A 4 0.04 -11.03 -41.00
N TYR A 5 0.43 -12.24 -40.56
CA TYR A 5 0.58 -12.56 -39.13
C TYR A 5 1.78 -11.85 -38.46
N PHE A 6 2.78 -11.42 -39.23
CA PHE A 6 3.95 -10.71 -38.71
C PHE A 6 3.66 -9.22 -38.42
N ILE A 7 2.68 -8.63 -39.12
CA ILE A 7 2.27 -7.23 -38.90
C ILE A 7 1.32 -7.12 -37.70
N LEU A 8 0.52 -8.17 -37.45
CA LEU A 8 -0.41 -8.18 -36.30
C LEU A 8 0.31 -8.37 -34.95
N SER A 9 1.51 -8.97 -34.91
CA SER A 9 2.28 -9.12 -33.67
C SER A 9 3.06 -7.85 -33.28
N LEU A 10 3.14 -6.85 -34.16
CA LEU A 10 3.87 -5.59 -33.94
C LEU A 10 3.00 -4.46 -33.40
N LEU A 11 1.67 -4.63 -33.37
CA LEU A 11 0.71 -3.62 -32.88
C LEU A 11 0.31 -3.82 -31.41
N PHE A 12 0.91 -4.80 -30.73
CA PHE A 12 0.76 -5.00 -29.28
C PHE A 12 1.92 -4.35 -28.50
N SER A 13 2.38 -3.18 -28.95
CA SER A 13 3.08 -2.25 -28.08
C SER A 13 2.04 -1.61 -27.16
N PHE A 14 1.62 -2.37 -26.14
CA PHE A 14 0.90 -1.79 -25.01
C PHE A 14 1.76 -0.65 -24.47
N SER A 15 1.34 0.57 -24.81
CA SER A 15 1.87 1.77 -24.19
C SER A 15 1.32 1.73 -22.77
N LEU A 16 2.08 1.13 -21.85
CA LEU A 16 1.86 1.25 -20.42
C LEU A 16 2.15 2.72 -20.08
N TYR A 17 1.18 3.59 -20.34
CA TYR A 17 1.26 4.97 -19.89
C TYR A 17 1.16 4.94 -18.38
N SER A 18 2.22 5.39 -17.73
CA SER A 18 2.17 5.64 -16.30
C SER A 18 1.13 6.72 -16.00
N GLN A 19 0.36 6.55 -14.92
CA GLN A 19 -0.72 7.46 -14.58
C GLN A 19 -0.16 8.63 -13.77
N THR A 20 -0.53 9.84 -14.16
CA THR A 20 -0.08 11.09 -13.54
C THR A 20 -1.23 11.78 -12.83
N TYR A 21 -0.98 12.35 -11.67
CA TYR A 21 -1.99 12.94 -10.79
C TYR A 21 -1.56 14.32 -10.30
N GLU A 22 -2.49 15.16 -9.88
CA GLU A 22 -2.14 16.35 -9.11
C GLU A 22 -1.75 15.93 -7.69
N GLY A 23 -0.62 16.42 -7.19
CA GLY A 23 -0.07 16.02 -5.90
C GLY A 23 0.59 17.15 -5.13
N LYS A 24 0.59 16.99 -3.81
CA LYS A 24 1.32 17.81 -2.84
C LYS A 24 2.23 16.88 -2.03
N ILE A 25 3.53 17.08 -2.15
CA ILE A 25 4.58 16.28 -1.54
C ILE A 25 5.17 17.08 -0.39
N THR A 26 5.25 16.49 0.80
CA THR A 26 5.95 17.05 1.95
C THR A 26 7.26 16.31 2.12
N LEU A 27 8.38 17.01 2.02
CA LEU A 27 9.72 16.48 2.21
C LEU A 27 10.06 16.35 3.70
N ASP A 28 11.12 15.60 4.01
CA ASP A 28 11.56 15.39 5.40
C ASP A 28 12.05 16.66 6.10
N ASP A 29 12.55 17.63 5.34
CA ASP A 29 12.92 18.96 5.84
C ASP A 29 11.71 19.89 6.05
N GLY A 30 10.50 19.44 5.70
CA GLY A 30 9.26 20.19 5.80
C GLY A 30 8.94 21.05 4.57
N ASN A 31 9.80 21.08 3.55
CA ASN A 31 9.48 21.75 2.29
C ASN A 31 8.33 21.06 1.58
N ILE A 32 7.54 21.86 0.86
CA ILE A 32 6.35 21.38 0.15
C ILE A 32 6.54 21.62 -1.34
N ILE A 33 6.34 20.56 -2.12
CA ILE A 33 6.34 20.59 -3.58
C ILE A 33 4.93 20.27 -4.06
N THR A 34 4.41 21.05 -5.01
CA THR A 34 3.10 20.83 -5.63
C THR A 34 3.23 20.74 -7.13
N GLY A 35 2.53 19.81 -7.77
CA GLY A 35 2.54 19.69 -9.22
C GLY A 35 1.88 18.41 -9.72
N MET A 36 2.09 18.13 -11.01
CA MET A 36 1.73 16.84 -11.57
C MET A 36 2.79 15.81 -11.20
N VAL A 37 2.34 14.65 -10.75
CA VAL A 37 3.20 13.61 -10.18
C VAL A 37 2.86 12.23 -10.73
N GLU A 38 3.89 11.41 -10.90
CA GLU A 38 3.79 9.99 -11.16
C GLU A 38 4.26 9.24 -9.90
N MET A 39 3.40 8.35 -9.38
CA MET A 39 3.66 7.62 -8.15
C MET A 39 4.47 6.35 -8.41
N ASN A 40 5.51 6.12 -7.62
CA ASN A 40 6.19 4.83 -7.55
C ASN A 40 6.25 4.36 -6.09
N TYR A 41 5.57 3.24 -5.80
CA TYR A 41 5.41 2.79 -4.42
C TYR A 41 6.70 2.34 -3.74
N ASP A 42 7.75 2.08 -4.53
CA ASP A 42 9.03 1.53 -4.07
C ASP A 42 10.20 2.51 -4.15
N THR A 43 10.15 3.51 -5.03
CA THR A 43 11.30 4.39 -5.30
C THR A 43 11.04 5.86 -5.05
N GLY A 44 9.78 6.31 -4.90
CA GLY A 44 9.47 7.72 -4.64
C GLY A 44 8.44 8.30 -5.61
N ILE A 45 8.58 9.60 -5.90
CA ILE A 45 7.65 10.34 -6.75
C ILE A 45 8.41 11.06 -7.85
N ASN A 46 7.94 10.94 -9.09
CA ASN A 46 8.44 11.73 -10.20
C ASN A 46 7.55 12.95 -10.41
N LEU A 47 8.11 14.16 -10.44
CA LEU A 47 7.43 15.35 -10.94
C LEU A 47 7.43 15.33 -12.46
N VAL A 48 6.27 15.60 -13.06
CA VAL A 48 6.12 15.57 -14.53
C VAL A 48 5.58 16.89 -15.06
N ASN A 49 5.92 17.21 -16.31
CA ASN A 49 5.37 18.37 -16.99
C ASN A 49 4.03 18.05 -17.68
N SER A 50 3.44 19.04 -18.36
CA SER A 50 2.17 18.88 -19.09
C SER A 50 2.22 17.90 -20.27
N LYS A 51 3.41 17.40 -20.63
CA LYS A 51 3.64 16.38 -21.67
C LYS A 51 3.95 15.01 -21.06
N ASN A 52 3.82 14.86 -19.73
CA ASN A 52 4.20 13.68 -18.96
C ASN A 52 5.70 13.34 -19.05
N GLU A 53 6.56 14.34 -19.27
CA GLU A 53 8.00 14.16 -19.20
C GLU A 53 8.46 14.41 -17.76
N ILE A 54 9.30 13.51 -17.23
CA ILE A 54 9.88 13.63 -15.88
C ILE A 54 10.78 14.87 -15.83
N ILE A 55 10.48 15.77 -14.90
CA ILE A 55 11.25 16.99 -14.62
C ILE A 55 12.25 16.73 -13.48
N GLU A 56 11.79 16.00 -12.46
CA GLU A 56 12.54 15.74 -11.23
C GLU A 56 12.09 14.40 -10.65
N GLU A 57 13.06 13.60 -10.20
CA GLU A 57 12.81 12.38 -9.43
C GLU A 57 13.08 12.70 -7.97
N ILE A 58 12.07 12.52 -7.11
CA ILE A 58 12.18 12.72 -5.66
C ILE A 58 12.29 11.33 -5.03
N PRO A 59 13.45 10.94 -4.51
CA PRO A 59 13.65 9.64 -3.89
C PRO A 59 12.76 9.44 -2.66
N ALA A 60 12.30 8.21 -2.45
CA ALA A 60 11.45 7.83 -1.32
C ALA A 60 12.01 8.26 0.05
N GLU A 61 13.34 8.21 0.21
CA GLU A 61 14.05 8.59 1.43
C GLU A 61 14.05 10.08 1.78
N ASN A 62 13.57 10.94 0.86
CA ASN A 62 13.46 12.38 1.09
C ASN A 62 12.01 12.83 1.27
N ILE A 63 11.05 11.91 1.13
CA ILE A 63 9.62 12.21 1.19
C ILE A 63 9.12 11.75 2.55
N LYS A 64 8.42 12.65 3.24
CA LYS A 64 7.73 12.32 4.48
C LYS A 64 6.32 11.80 4.21
N SER A 65 5.58 12.54 3.39
CA SER A 65 4.18 12.26 3.07
C SER A 65 3.76 12.88 1.75
N ALA A 66 2.66 12.37 1.18
CA ALA A 66 2.06 12.96 0.00
C ALA A 66 0.53 12.97 0.09
N GLU A 67 -0.09 13.98 -0.50
CA GLU A 67 -1.53 14.07 -0.76
C GLU A 67 -1.71 14.07 -2.28
N ILE A 68 -2.41 13.07 -2.83
CA ILE A 68 -2.53 12.86 -4.28
C ILE A 68 -4.01 12.83 -4.65
N ASN A 69 -4.40 13.60 -5.65
CA ASN A 69 -5.76 13.62 -6.18
C ASN A 69 -5.94 12.51 -7.22
N VAL A 70 -6.59 11.42 -6.81
CA VAL A 70 -6.91 10.28 -7.66
C VAL A 70 -8.41 10.30 -7.91
N ASP A 71 -8.81 10.51 -9.17
CA ASP A 71 -10.21 10.53 -9.60
C ASP A 71 -11.11 11.51 -8.82
N GLY A 72 -10.56 12.65 -8.36
CA GLY A 72 -11.27 13.67 -7.60
C GLY A 72 -11.24 13.48 -6.09
N GLU A 73 -10.62 12.40 -5.59
CA GLU A 73 -10.45 12.13 -4.16
C GLU A 73 -8.99 12.32 -3.74
N VAL A 74 -8.79 13.06 -2.65
CA VAL A 74 -7.45 13.25 -2.07
C VAL A 74 -7.09 12.02 -1.25
N GLN A 75 -6.18 11.22 -1.78
CA GLN A 75 -5.57 10.08 -1.10
C GLN A 75 -4.31 10.52 -0.36
N ARG A 76 -4.17 10.08 0.90
CA ARG A 76 -3.04 10.44 1.76
C ARG A 76 -2.06 9.28 1.84
N TYR A 77 -0.76 9.60 1.78
CA TYR A 77 0.33 8.63 1.79
C TYR A 77 1.41 9.04 2.78
N VAL A 78 2.07 8.03 3.32
CA VAL A 78 3.26 8.16 4.16
C VAL A 78 4.37 7.28 3.62
N TYR A 79 5.60 7.74 3.80
CA TYR A 79 6.79 7.00 3.44
C TYR A 79 7.42 6.43 4.71
N LEU A 80 7.42 5.11 4.83
CA LEU A 80 7.87 4.43 6.04
C LEU A 80 8.76 3.26 5.72
N GLU A 81 9.79 3.07 6.55
CA GLU A 81 10.57 1.84 6.57
C GLU A 81 9.68 0.67 7.00
N SER A 82 9.63 -0.37 6.19
CA SER A 82 8.88 -1.58 6.51
C SER A 82 9.59 -2.84 6.06
N TYR A 83 9.23 -3.97 6.66
CA TYR A 83 9.67 -5.27 6.16
C TYR A 83 8.69 -5.76 5.10
N PHE A 84 9.22 -6.14 3.93
CA PHE A 84 8.42 -6.87 2.96
C PHE A 84 8.39 -8.34 3.36
N ALA A 85 7.24 -8.82 3.85
CA ALA A 85 7.05 -10.24 4.03
C ALA A 85 6.70 -10.86 2.68
N THR A 86 7.62 -11.66 2.15
CA THR A 86 7.30 -12.64 1.12
C THR A 86 6.40 -13.73 1.72
N PHE A 87 5.91 -14.68 0.91
CA PHE A 87 5.07 -15.81 1.37
C PHE A 87 5.63 -16.59 2.59
N ASN A 88 6.91 -16.42 2.93
CA ASN A 88 7.47 -16.79 4.23
C ASN A 88 7.52 -15.58 5.18
N PHE A 89 6.47 -15.43 6.00
CA PHE A 89 6.36 -14.42 7.06
C PHE A 89 7.53 -14.46 8.07
N SER A 90 8.22 -15.60 8.18
CA SER A 90 9.37 -15.82 9.06
C SER A 90 10.70 -15.24 8.56
N LYS A 91 10.75 -14.75 7.31
CA LYS A 91 11.96 -14.17 6.72
C LYS A 91 11.69 -12.73 6.30
N GLN A 92 11.83 -11.81 7.25
CA GLN A 92 11.89 -10.37 7.02
C GLN A 92 13.21 -10.03 6.30
N THR A 93 13.24 -10.08 4.98
CA THR A 93 14.54 -10.08 4.27
C THR A 93 14.98 -8.75 3.69
N ASN A 94 14.16 -7.69 3.67
CA ASN A 94 14.63 -6.35 3.25
C ASN A 94 13.77 -5.22 3.82
N LEU A 95 14.31 -4.51 4.82
CA LEU A 95 13.81 -3.22 5.27
C LEU A 95 14.01 -2.20 4.13
N LYS A 96 12.95 -1.49 3.74
CA LYS A 96 13.02 -0.39 2.75
C LYS A 96 11.96 0.65 3.07
N ILE A 97 12.20 1.90 2.69
CA ILE A 97 11.20 2.96 2.69
C ILE A 97 10.22 2.69 1.54
N ARG A 98 8.92 2.76 1.82
CA ARG A 98 7.86 2.52 0.84
C ARG A 98 6.74 3.53 1.00
N MET A 99 6.12 3.88 -0.11
CA MET A 99 4.89 4.67 -0.12
C MET A 99 3.72 3.80 0.34
N MET A 100 3.05 4.19 1.42
CA MET A 100 1.86 3.52 1.92
C MET A 100 0.68 4.48 1.97
N GLN A 101 -0.45 4.08 1.39
CA GLN A 101 -1.70 4.82 1.50
C GLN A 101 -2.26 4.68 2.91
N ILE A 102 -2.70 5.77 3.52
CA ILE A 102 -3.45 5.76 4.78
C ILE A 102 -4.90 5.42 4.46
N LEU A 103 -5.37 4.26 4.93
CA LEU A 103 -6.77 3.84 4.78
C LEU A 103 -7.65 4.30 5.94
N SER A 104 -7.13 4.20 7.17
CA SER A 104 -7.83 4.61 8.39
C SER A 104 -6.81 5.07 9.42
N GLU A 105 -7.08 6.19 10.07
CA GLU A 105 -6.18 6.82 11.04
C GLU A 105 -6.91 6.97 12.36
N GLY A 106 -6.28 6.54 13.45
CA GLY A 106 -6.84 6.68 14.78
C GLY A 106 -5.78 6.85 15.86
N PRO A 107 -6.20 7.10 17.11
CA PRO A 107 -5.32 7.51 18.20
C PRO A 107 -4.34 6.42 18.66
N LYS A 108 -4.64 5.13 18.43
CA LYS A 108 -3.81 3.99 18.83
C LYS A 108 -3.14 3.29 17.65
N VAL A 109 -3.84 3.20 16.52
CA VAL A 109 -3.36 2.49 15.33
C VAL A 109 -3.84 3.16 14.04
N THR A 110 -2.97 3.13 13.02
CA THR A 110 -3.27 3.51 11.64
C THR A 110 -3.21 2.28 10.75
N VAL A 111 -4.20 2.12 9.87
CA VAL A 111 -4.22 1.11 8.80
C VAL A 111 -3.60 1.71 7.54
N LEU A 112 -2.59 1.01 7.04
CA LEU A 112 -1.83 1.40 5.88
C LEU A 112 -1.95 0.35 4.78
N GLU A 113 -1.95 0.80 3.53
CA GLU A 113 -1.97 -0.06 2.35
C GLU A 113 -0.73 0.18 1.49
N TYR A 114 -0.05 -0.89 1.11
CA TYR A 114 1.07 -0.86 0.17
C TYR A 114 0.75 -1.72 -1.05
N ARG A 115 0.92 -1.13 -2.23
CA ARG A 115 0.76 -1.77 -3.54
C ARG A 115 2.14 -1.84 -4.19
N PRO A 116 2.81 -3.00 -4.22
CA PRO A 116 4.13 -3.11 -4.80
C PRO A 116 4.07 -2.84 -6.31
N THR A 117 5.13 -2.24 -6.85
CA THR A 117 5.21 -1.86 -8.27
C THR A 117 5.44 -3.08 -9.20
N VAL A 118 5.46 -4.32 -8.68
CA VAL A 118 5.83 -5.51 -9.46
C VAL A 118 4.78 -5.85 -10.51
N GLY A 119 5.15 -5.63 -11.78
CA GLY A 119 4.34 -5.93 -12.94
C GLY A 119 4.21 -7.41 -13.29
N LEU A 120 3.03 -7.75 -13.82
CA LEU A 120 2.88 -8.54 -15.06
C LEU A 120 3.30 -10.02 -15.12
N LEU A 121 3.52 -10.73 -14.00
CA LEU A 121 3.61 -12.20 -14.05
C LEU A 121 2.38 -12.93 -13.53
N THR A 122 1.51 -12.25 -12.80
CA THR A 122 0.25 -12.81 -12.32
C THR A 122 -0.91 -11.92 -12.74
N MET A 123 -2.01 -12.48 -13.25
CA MET A 123 -3.29 -11.77 -13.47
C MET A 123 -3.97 -11.32 -12.16
N THR A 124 -3.19 -11.20 -11.09
CA THR A 124 -3.64 -10.86 -9.76
C THR A 124 -2.84 -9.68 -9.24
N GLU A 125 -3.54 -8.62 -8.86
CA GLU A 125 -3.01 -7.52 -8.09
C GLU A 125 -2.80 -8.02 -6.65
N LEU A 126 -1.62 -7.77 -6.11
CA LEU A 126 -1.28 -8.10 -4.74
C LEU A 126 -1.14 -6.82 -3.94
N THR A 127 -1.87 -6.72 -2.85
CA THR A 127 -1.85 -5.57 -1.94
C THR A 127 -1.48 -6.05 -0.55
N TYR A 128 -0.83 -5.21 0.24
CA TYR A 128 -0.46 -5.53 1.61
C TYR A 128 -1.04 -4.49 2.56
N LEU A 129 -1.76 -4.96 3.57
CA LEU A 129 -2.18 -4.14 4.68
C LEU A 129 -1.14 -4.17 5.78
N TYR A 130 -0.95 -3.05 6.44
CA TYR A 130 -0.08 -2.89 7.60
C TYR A 130 -0.82 -2.15 8.72
N LEU A 131 -0.40 -2.39 9.95
CA LEU A 131 -0.78 -1.61 11.13
C LEU A 131 0.41 -0.84 11.66
N LEU A 132 0.24 0.46 11.88
CA LEU A 132 1.21 1.31 12.55
C LEU A 132 0.65 1.70 13.93
N LYS A 133 1.27 1.23 15.02
CA LYS A 133 0.92 1.70 16.37
C LYS A 133 1.42 3.13 16.56
N THR A 134 0.64 3.95 17.27
CA THR A 134 1.03 5.31 17.66
C THR A 134 2.36 5.28 18.41
N GLY A 135 3.32 6.11 17.96
CA GLY A 135 4.67 6.17 18.52
C GLY A 135 5.66 5.12 17.98
N SER A 136 5.20 4.16 17.15
CA SER A 136 6.10 3.28 16.39
C SER A 136 6.62 3.98 15.14
N GLN A 137 7.83 3.62 14.70
CA GLN A 137 8.40 4.05 13.43
C GLN A 137 8.18 3.03 12.31
N THR A 138 8.00 1.76 12.66
CA THR A 138 7.89 0.66 11.70
C THR A 138 6.48 0.06 11.77
N PRO A 139 5.76 0.00 10.65
CA PRO A 139 4.47 -0.66 10.59
C PRO A 139 4.67 -2.18 10.48
N VAL A 140 3.73 -2.93 11.07
CA VAL A 140 3.73 -4.39 11.03
C VAL A 140 2.74 -4.86 9.97
N MET A 141 3.17 -5.73 9.07
CA MET A 141 2.27 -6.25 8.04
C MET A 141 1.10 -6.96 8.73
N TYR A 142 -0.12 -6.62 8.31
CA TYR A 142 -1.41 -7.12 8.78
C TYR A 142 -1.96 -8.24 7.90
N SER A 143 -1.99 -8.09 6.59
CA SER A 143 -2.46 -9.15 5.69
C SER A 143 -2.00 -8.87 4.27
N SER A 144 -2.04 -9.89 3.43
CA SER A 144 -1.95 -9.71 1.97
C SER A 144 -3.34 -9.90 1.36
N ILE A 145 -3.66 -9.11 0.35
CA ILE A 145 -4.89 -9.19 -0.41
C ILE A 145 -4.52 -9.55 -1.84
N GLN A 146 -5.01 -10.68 -2.32
CA GLN A 146 -4.90 -11.05 -3.72
C GLN A 146 -6.22 -10.71 -4.42
N ARG A 147 -6.19 -9.77 -5.36
CA ARG A 147 -7.33 -9.37 -6.21
C ARG A 147 -7.09 -9.88 -7.62
N GLY A 148 -8.13 -10.36 -8.31
CA GLY A 148 -8.05 -10.71 -9.73
C GLY A 148 -9.36 -10.41 -10.44
N SER A 149 -9.34 -10.22 -11.75
CA SER A 149 -10.52 -9.76 -12.52
C SER A 149 -11.76 -10.66 -12.40
N ILE A 150 -11.58 -11.91 -11.94
CA ILE A 150 -12.65 -12.93 -11.80
C ILE A 150 -12.73 -13.46 -10.35
N ILE A 151 -11.79 -13.10 -9.48
CA ILE A 151 -11.64 -13.68 -8.14
C ILE A 151 -11.97 -12.59 -7.11
N LYS A 152 -12.92 -12.88 -6.20
CA LYS A 152 -13.19 -12.00 -5.05
C LYS A 152 -11.89 -11.76 -4.26
N PRO A 153 -11.67 -10.55 -3.71
CA PRO A 153 -10.48 -10.26 -2.92
C PRO A 153 -10.24 -11.35 -1.86
N ASN A 154 -9.07 -11.98 -1.92
CA ASN A 154 -8.70 -13.04 -1.01
C ASN A 154 -7.67 -12.51 -0.01
N TYR A 155 -8.09 -12.36 1.24
CA TYR A 155 -7.27 -11.88 2.33
C TYR A 155 -6.54 -13.06 2.96
N LYS A 156 -5.21 -12.97 3.04
CA LYS A 156 -4.34 -14.00 3.59
C LYS A 156 -3.42 -13.41 4.64
N ARG A 157 -3.57 -13.92 5.86
CA ARG A 157 -2.57 -13.87 6.92
C ARG A 157 -2.40 -15.28 7.48
N TYR A 158 -1.19 -15.80 7.46
CA TYR A 158 -0.87 -17.01 8.22
C TYR A 158 -0.91 -16.68 9.71
N GLU A 159 -1.50 -17.57 10.52
CA GLU A 159 -1.64 -17.36 11.97
C GLU A 159 -2.31 -16.02 12.32
N PHE A 160 -3.43 -15.74 11.63
CA PHE A 160 -4.14 -14.48 11.82
C PHE A 160 -4.55 -14.26 13.27
N LYS A 161 -5.15 -15.30 13.84
CA LYS A 161 -5.71 -15.29 15.19
C LYS A 161 -4.61 -15.05 16.21
N GLU A 162 -3.50 -15.78 16.11
CA GLU A 162 -2.36 -15.67 17.01
C GLU A 162 -1.75 -14.26 16.96
N PHE A 163 -1.51 -13.74 15.75
CA PHE A 163 -1.01 -12.38 15.60
C PHE A 163 -1.96 -11.34 16.17
N ALA A 164 -3.26 -11.43 15.82
CA ALA A 164 -4.23 -10.43 16.24
C ALA A 164 -4.42 -10.47 17.76
N MET A 165 -4.40 -11.66 18.36
CA MET A 165 -4.41 -11.85 19.81
C MET A 165 -3.21 -11.21 20.52
N GLU A 166 -2.01 -11.31 19.93
CA GLU A 166 -0.81 -10.68 20.47
C GLU A 166 -0.82 -9.15 20.27
N PHE A 167 -1.12 -8.69 19.05
CA PHE A 167 -1.03 -7.28 18.69
C PHE A 167 -2.05 -6.42 19.44
N PHE A 168 -3.26 -6.95 19.67
CA PHE A 168 -4.38 -6.28 20.33
C PHE A 168 -4.63 -6.78 21.76
N ALA A 169 -3.64 -7.40 22.40
CA ALA A 169 -3.78 -8.04 23.71
C ALA A 169 -4.31 -7.11 24.82
N ASP A 170 -4.12 -5.79 24.66
CA ASP A 170 -4.59 -4.74 25.55
C ASP A 170 -6.07 -4.33 25.32
N CYS A 171 -6.79 -5.01 24.43
CA CYS A 171 -8.21 -4.78 24.18
C CYS A 171 -9.06 -6.06 24.34
N PRO A 172 -9.48 -6.41 25.57
CA PRO A 172 -10.16 -7.68 25.85
C PRO A 172 -11.41 -7.94 25.00
N ALA A 173 -12.23 -6.90 24.77
CA ALA A 173 -13.45 -7.01 23.98
C ALA A 173 -13.15 -7.36 22.51
N LEU A 174 -12.07 -6.83 21.94
CA LEU A 174 -11.65 -7.18 20.58
C LEU A 174 -11.06 -8.59 20.54
N ILE A 175 -10.28 -8.96 21.56
CA ILE A 175 -9.74 -10.32 21.67
C ILE A 175 -10.85 -11.36 21.71
N GLU A 176 -11.95 -11.11 22.42
CA GLU A 176 -13.10 -12.02 22.47
C GLU A 176 -13.70 -12.25 21.08
N LYS A 177 -13.86 -11.18 20.28
CA LYS A 177 -14.39 -11.26 18.90
C LYS A 177 -13.45 -11.96 17.93
N ILE A 178 -12.15 -11.76 18.07
CA ILE A 178 -11.14 -12.50 17.29
C ILE A 178 -11.15 -13.98 17.72
N ALA A 179 -11.27 -14.26 19.02
CA ALA A 179 -11.28 -15.60 19.57
C ALA A 179 -12.50 -16.41 19.10
N SER A 180 -13.65 -15.76 18.95
CA SER A 180 -14.90 -16.35 18.46
C SER A 180 -15.00 -16.45 16.93
N GLU A 181 -13.97 -16.02 16.19
CA GLU A 181 -13.95 -15.97 14.72
C GLU A 181 -15.04 -15.06 14.13
N GLU A 182 -15.53 -14.08 14.90
CA GLU A 182 -16.38 -13.00 14.38
C GLU A 182 -15.60 -12.08 13.45
N TYR A 183 -14.29 -11.96 13.69
CA TYR A 183 -13.37 -11.15 12.90
C TYR A 183 -12.25 -11.98 12.27
N ASP A 184 -11.95 -11.71 11.00
CA ASP A 184 -10.78 -12.21 10.31
C ASP A 184 -9.98 -11.09 9.60
N ALA A 185 -9.03 -11.48 8.75
CA ALA A 185 -8.16 -10.54 8.05
C ALA A 185 -8.90 -9.60 7.09
N ARG A 186 -10.13 -9.93 6.68
CA ARG A 186 -10.99 -9.12 5.81
C ARG A 186 -11.50 -7.88 6.51
N GLU A 187 -11.82 -7.98 7.79
CA GLU A 187 -12.37 -6.90 8.62
C GLU A 187 -11.27 -5.98 9.19
N SER A 188 -10.12 -5.88 8.51
CA SER A 188 -8.94 -5.12 8.94
C SER A 188 -9.21 -3.68 9.43
N ILE A 189 -10.02 -2.93 8.68
CA ILE A 189 -10.38 -1.53 9.02
C ILE A 189 -11.30 -1.52 10.25
N GLU A 190 -12.33 -2.36 10.28
CA GLU A 190 -13.28 -2.46 11.39
C GLU A 190 -12.59 -2.86 12.70
N ILE A 191 -11.65 -3.81 12.62
CA ILE A 191 -10.83 -4.26 13.76
C ILE A 191 -9.97 -3.10 14.29
N ALA A 192 -9.33 -2.34 13.39
CA ALA A 192 -8.54 -1.17 13.77
C ALA A 192 -9.40 -0.06 14.39
N GLU A 193 -10.59 0.19 13.85
CA GLU A 193 -11.56 1.13 14.40
C GLU A 193 -12.04 0.71 15.78
N MET A 194 -12.37 -0.57 15.98
CA MET A 194 -12.73 -1.09 17.29
C MET A 194 -11.56 -0.94 18.28
N TYR A 195 -10.35 -1.28 17.87
CA TYR A 195 -9.17 -1.12 18.72
C TYR A 195 -8.92 0.33 19.13
N ASN A 196 -9.05 1.25 18.18
CA ASN A 196 -8.93 2.69 18.42
C ASN A 196 -9.96 3.24 19.41
N ASN A 197 -11.13 2.61 19.50
CA ASN A 197 -12.21 2.96 20.44
C ASN A 197 -12.21 2.09 21.71
N CYS A 198 -11.23 1.20 21.86
CA CYS A 198 -11.15 0.33 23.02
C CYS A 198 -10.69 1.12 24.25
N ASN A 199 -11.41 1.00 25.37
CA ASN A 199 -11.08 1.64 26.64
C ASN A 199 -10.17 0.75 27.49
#